data_AF-A0A2S8FNH8-F1
#
_entry.id   AF-A0A2S8FNH8-F1
#
_cell.length_a   1.000
_cell.length_b   1.000
_cell.length_c   1.000
_cell.angle_alpha   90.00
_cell.angle_beta   90.00
_cell.angle_gamma   90.00
#
_symmetry.space_group_name_H-M   'P 1'
#
loop_
_entity.id
_entity.type
_entity.pdbx_description
1 polymer ?
#
loop_
_entity_poly.entity_id
_entity_poly.type
_entity_poly.pdbx_seq_one_letter_code
_entity_poly.pdbx_strand_id
1 'polypeptide(L)'
;MSEPSKLRRQIAHEAARLLYDRQVSEYYQAKMKAARRVQRGWVKEADLPTNAEIRDEVQSMARMFEGDSRLNHLLSMRLEGLRMMKILERFRPKIVGSVLTGHVRKGSDIDLHVFSDSVSSVTAALDAEGVRYDVERKHVNKPGAEGVYVHIHIHEEYPFEITVRASNEISVVSRSSITGKPQERMSLAEFEQFLHAQYDRAEYEEGLAALENQVDRFLQYEALMLPLENVKQNPKWHPEGDVLYHSLQVFELARKQLPYDEEFLLAALLHDVGKGIDPYNHVQAGLVALGDDITERTHWLIAYHMEAGQILDGTLGARAKQRLKQSENYDELLLLARCDRDGRQVGVDVAELEEAIDYLRQLSYECDTW
;
A
#
# COMPACT_ATOMS: atom_id res chain seq x y z
N MET A 1 -39.47 7.86 17.95
CA MET A 1 -38.93 6.67 17.25
C MET A 1 -38.96 5.53 18.26
N SER A 2 -39.56 4.38 17.95
CA SER A 2 -39.55 3.25 18.89
C SER A 2 -38.12 2.74 19.05
N GLU A 3 -37.73 2.32 20.25
CA GLU A 3 -36.41 1.72 20.46
C GLU A 3 -36.17 0.56 19.48
N PRO A 4 -34.98 0.45 18.88
CA PRO A 4 -34.65 -0.64 17.99
C PRO A 4 -34.73 -1.97 18.76
N SER A 5 -35.38 -2.96 18.15
CA SER A 5 -35.56 -4.28 18.76
C SER A 5 -34.21 -4.89 19.17
N LYS A 6 -34.18 -5.68 20.24
CA LYS A 6 -32.96 -6.35 20.69
C LYS A 6 -32.30 -7.16 19.57
N LEU A 7 -33.12 -7.78 18.72
CA LEU A 7 -32.69 -8.51 17.54
C LEU A 7 -32.01 -7.59 16.51
N ARG A 8 -32.61 -6.44 16.18
CA ARG A 8 -32.04 -5.46 15.25
C ARG A 8 -30.66 -4.98 15.68
N ARG A 9 -30.48 -4.70 16.97
CA ARG A 9 -29.18 -4.32 17.55
C ARG A 9 -28.14 -5.45 17.45
N GLN A 10 -28.54 -6.68 17.75
CA GLN A 10 -27.64 -7.85 17.61
C GLN A 10 -27.20 -8.08 16.15
N ILE A 11 -28.12 -7.92 15.19
CA ILE A 11 -27.80 -8.02 13.76
C ILE A 11 -26.89 -6.87 13.32
N ALA A 12 -27.14 -5.64 13.79
CA ALA A 12 -26.30 -4.49 13.48
C ALA A 12 -24.86 -4.70 13.97
N HIS A 13 -24.69 -5.16 15.21
CA HIS A 13 -23.40 -5.43 15.81
C HIS A 13 -22.66 -6.58 15.09
N GLU A 14 -23.31 -7.70 14.79
CA GLU A 14 -22.67 -8.79 14.05
C GLU A 14 -22.32 -8.38 12.60
N ALA A 15 -23.17 -7.58 11.95
CA ALA A 15 -22.89 -7.03 10.62
C ALA A 15 -21.70 -6.06 10.66
N ALA A 16 -21.58 -5.26 11.72
CA ALA A 16 -20.45 -4.38 11.94
C ALA A 16 -19.15 -5.16 12.12
N ARG A 17 -19.16 -6.22 12.94
CA ARG A 17 -17.99 -7.09 13.13
C ARG A 17 -17.55 -7.73 11.81
N LEU A 18 -18.51 -8.22 11.02
CA LEU A 18 -18.25 -8.81 9.71
C LEU A 18 -17.56 -7.84 8.73
N LEU A 19 -17.94 -6.56 8.75
CA LEU A 19 -17.34 -5.52 7.91
C LEU A 19 -15.97 -5.08 8.47
N TYR A 20 -15.85 -4.96 9.80
CA TYR A 20 -14.62 -4.58 10.47
C TYR A 20 -13.51 -5.63 10.24
N ASP A 21 -13.83 -6.91 10.43
CA ASP A 21 -12.91 -8.04 10.19
C ASP A 21 -12.72 -8.35 8.69
N ARG A 22 -13.27 -7.51 7.79
CA ARG A 22 -13.24 -7.68 6.32
C ARG A 22 -13.72 -9.04 5.79
N GLN A 23 -14.57 -9.74 6.54
CA GLN A 23 -15.19 -11.00 6.06
C GLN A 23 -16.20 -10.77 4.93
N VAL A 24 -16.62 -9.52 4.72
CA VAL A 24 -17.49 -9.01 3.66
C VAL A 24 -17.16 -7.54 3.41
N SER A 25 -17.36 -7.06 2.18
CA SER A 25 -17.13 -5.66 1.79
C SER A 25 -18.43 -4.83 1.69
N GLU A 26 -19.57 -5.49 1.42
CA GLU A 26 -20.85 -4.80 1.18
C GLU A 26 -21.82 -4.87 2.38
N TYR A 27 -22.47 -3.74 2.70
CA TYR A 27 -23.48 -3.64 3.77
C TYR A 27 -24.65 -4.63 3.60
N TYR A 28 -25.10 -4.86 2.38
CA TYR A 28 -26.19 -5.81 2.12
C TYR A 28 -25.76 -7.23 2.49
N GLN A 29 -24.58 -7.65 2.04
CA GLN A 29 -24.02 -8.96 2.36
C GLN A 29 -23.80 -9.12 3.87
N ALA A 30 -23.23 -8.10 4.52
CA ALA A 30 -23.03 -8.06 5.97
C ALA A 30 -24.34 -8.27 6.73
N LYS A 31 -25.37 -7.50 6.36
CA LYS A 31 -26.71 -7.55 6.97
C LYS A 31 -27.35 -8.94 6.82
N MET A 32 -27.30 -9.52 5.62
CA MET A 32 -27.89 -10.83 5.36
C MET A 32 -27.14 -11.96 6.08
N LYS A 33 -25.80 -11.91 6.09
CA LYS A 33 -24.95 -12.89 6.77
C LYS A 33 -25.10 -12.81 8.30
N ALA A 34 -25.15 -11.60 8.86
CA ALA A 34 -25.42 -11.36 10.27
C ALA A 34 -26.80 -11.85 10.69
N ALA A 35 -27.85 -11.54 9.92
CA ALA A 35 -29.21 -11.98 10.18
C ALA A 35 -29.30 -13.52 10.30
N ARG A 36 -28.65 -14.25 9.39
CA ARG A 36 -28.58 -15.72 9.41
C ARG A 36 -27.80 -16.28 10.61
N ARG A 37 -26.76 -15.60 11.07
CA ARG A 37 -25.94 -16.01 12.23
C ARG A 37 -26.69 -15.80 13.54
N VAL A 38 -27.35 -14.65 13.68
CA VAL A 38 -28.05 -14.25 14.91
C VAL A 38 -29.37 -15.02 15.05
N GLN A 39 -30.09 -15.26 13.95
CA GLN A 39 -31.35 -15.99 13.96
C GLN A 39 -31.37 -17.11 12.91
N ARG A 40 -31.58 -18.35 13.38
CA ARG A 40 -31.79 -19.51 12.51
C ARG A 40 -33.23 -19.50 11.97
N GLY A 41 -33.52 -18.59 11.03
CA GLY A 41 -34.85 -18.44 10.42
C GLY A 41 -35.03 -17.12 9.67
N TRP A 42 -36.25 -16.87 9.21
CA TRP A 42 -36.61 -15.63 8.51
C TRP A 42 -36.66 -14.44 9.49
N VAL A 43 -36.02 -13.33 9.11
CA VAL A 43 -36.01 -12.07 9.87
C VAL A 43 -36.95 -11.07 9.18
N LYS A 44 -37.82 -10.42 9.94
CA LYS A 44 -38.71 -9.38 9.42
C LYS A 44 -37.91 -8.17 8.97
N GLU A 45 -38.37 -7.49 7.93
CA GLU A 45 -37.69 -6.31 7.39
C GLU A 45 -37.55 -5.17 8.43
N ALA A 46 -38.53 -4.99 9.32
CA ALA A 46 -38.47 -4.01 10.40
C ALA A 46 -37.37 -4.31 11.46
N ASP A 47 -36.97 -5.57 11.58
CA ASP A 47 -35.91 -6.03 12.49
C ASP A 47 -34.53 -6.03 11.83
N LEU A 48 -34.43 -5.74 10.53
CA LEU A 48 -33.16 -5.56 9.85
C LEU A 48 -32.63 -4.14 10.07
N PRO A 49 -31.34 -3.97 10.37
CA PRO A 49 -30.74 -2.66 10.53
C PRO A 49 -30.58 -1.95 9.18
N THR A 50 -30.59 -0.62 9.24
CA THR A 50 -30.20 0.25 8.14
C THR A 50 -28.68 0.26 7.96
N ASN A 51 -28.19 0.69 6.80
CA ASN A 51 -26.75 0.82 6.56
C ASN A 51 -26.12 1.86 7.50
N ALA A 52 -26.88 2.91 7.85
CA ALA A 52 -26.48 3.92 8.84
C ALA A 52 -26.26 3.29 10.24
N GLU A 53 -27.20 2.49 10.74
CA GLU A 53 -27.04 1.80 12.03
C GLU A 53 -25.84 0.85 12.05
N ILE A 54 -25.60 0.10 10.96
CA ILE A 54 -24.42 -0.76 10.85
C ILE A 54 -23.14 0.09 10.84
N ARG A 55 -23.12 1.21 10.10
CA ARG A 55 -21.96 2.13 10.06
C ARG A 55 -21.66 2.69 11.46
N ASP A 56 -22.68 3.11 12.19
CA ASP A 56 -22.50 3.70 13.52
C ASP A 56 -21.93 2.65 14.50
N GLU A 57 -22.33 1.38 14.39
CA GLU A 57 -21.72 0.25 15.13
C GLU A 57 -20.27 -0.03 14.70
N VAL A 58 -19.96 -0.02 13.40
CA VAL A 58 -18.57 -0.16 12.90
C VAL A 58 -17.68 0.94 13.47
N GLN A 59 -18.19 2.18 13.53
CA GLN A 59 -17.44 3.29 14.10
C GLN A 59 -17.23 3.11 15.61
N SER A 60 -18.24 2.64 16.33
CA SER A 60 -18.12 2.31 17.76
C SER A 60 -17.04 1.24 18.00
N MET A 61 -17.04 0.17 17.19
CA MET A 61 -16.01 -0.88 17.25
C MET A 61 -14.62 -0.32 16.96
N ALA A 62 -14.46 0.40 15.85
CA ALA A 62 -13.17 0.98 15.47
C ALA A 62 -12.63 1.92 16.57
N ARG A 63 -13.48 2.75 17.19
CA ARG A 63 -13.07 3.58 18.35
C ARG A 63 -12.58 2.76 19.53
N MET A 64 -13.21 1.61 19.80
CA MET A 64 -12.85 0.76 20.93
C MET A 64 -11.54 0.00 20.70
N PHE A 65 -11.22 -0.36 19.46
CA PHE A 65 -10.05 -1.17 19.11
C PHE A 65 -8.84 -0.36 18.60
N GLU A 66 -9.04 0.78 17.93
CA GLU A 66 -7.96 1.52 17.23
C GLU A 66 -7.42 2.74 18.03
N GLY A 67 -8.10 3.20 19.09
CA GLY A 67 -7.60 4.25 20.00
C GLY A 67 -7.17 5.57 19.33
N ASP A 68 -6.15 6.23 19.88
CA ASP A 68 -5.61 7.52 19.39
C ASP A 68 -4.87 7.40 18.05
N SER A 69 -4.36 6.21 17.70
CA SER A 69 -3.70 5.92 16.41
C SER A 69 -4.60 6.22 15.21
N ARG A 70 -5.93 6.07 15.38
CA ARG A 70 -6.93 6.44 14.38
C ARG A 70 -6.89 7.91 13.97
N LEU A 71 -6.61 8.83 14.90
CA LEU A 71 -6.62 10.27 14.60
C LEU A 71 -5.43 10.65 13.72
N ASN A 72 -4.26 10.09 14.01
CA ASN A 72 -3.05 10.25 13.20
C ASN A 72 -3.24 9.61 11.81
N HIS A 73 -3.75 8.38 11.76
CA HIS A 73 -4.04 7.68 10.51
C HIS A 73 -5.05 8.45 9.62
N LEU A 74 -6.08 9.05 10.21
CA LEU A 74 -7.05 9.87 9.48
C LEU A 74 -6.40 11.15 8.93
N LEU A 75 -5.50 11.80 9.67
CA LEU A 75 -4.77 12.97 9.18
C LEU A 75 -3.88 12.59 7.99
N SER A 76 -3.11 11.51 8.10
CA SER A 76 -2.27 11.02 6.99
C SER A 76 -3.08 10.73 5.73
N MET A 77 -4.19 9.98 5.84
CA MET A 77 -5.09 9.72 4.70
C MET A 77 -5.66 11.01 4.08
N ARG A 78 -5.92 12.03 4.90
CA ARG A 78 -6.44 13.32 4.42
C ARG A 78 -5.38 14.12 3.70
N LEU A 79 -4.14 14.11 4.19
CA LEU A 79 -3.02 14.77 3.53
C LEU A 79 -2.66 14.08 2.21
N GLU A 80 -2.74 12.75 2.17
CA GLU A 80 -2.56 11.98 0.94
C GLU A 80 -3.69 12.25 -0.06
N GLY A 81 -4.93 12.31 0.43
CA GLY A 81 -6.07 12.82 -0.34
C GLY A 81 -5.81 14.22 -0.91
N LEU A 82 -5.24 15.13 -0.13
CA LEU A 82 -4.90 16.47 -0.57
C LEU A 82 -3.82 16.48 -1.66
N ARG A 83 -2.74 15.69 -1.51
CA ARG A 83 -1.68 15.53 -2.52
C ARG A 83 -2.25 15.06 -3.85
N MET A 84 -3.03 13.97 -3.84
CA MET A 84 -3.65 13.44 -5.06
C MET A 84 -4.62 14.44 -5.70
N MET A 85 -5.38 15.20 -4.89
CA MET A 85 -6.22 16.28 -5.41
C MET A 85 -5.42 17.41 -6.07
N LYS A 86 -4.19 17.70 -5.63
CA LYS A 86 -3.31 18.67 -6.29
C LYS A 86 -2.78 18.14 -7.62
N ILE A 87 -2.32 16.88 -7.67
CA ILE A 87 -1.91 16.19 -8.92
C ILE A 87 -3.05 16.25 -9.97
N LEU A 88 -4.28 16.00 -9.52
CA LEU A 88 -5.45 15.92 -10.37
C LEU A 88 -6.21 17.25 -10.49
N GLU A 89 -5.66 18.39 -10.04
CA GLU A 89 -6.36 19.68 -9.93
C GLU A 89 -7.09 20.07 -11.23
N ARG A 90 -6.45 19.85 -12.39
CA ARG A 90 -7.01 20.14 -13.72
C ARG A 90 -8.34 19.43 -14.00
N PHE A 91 -8.63 18.33 -13.30
CA PHE A 91 -9.87 17.55 -13.41
C PHE A 91 -10.90 17.90 -12.33
N ARG A 92 -10.67 18.97 -11.58
CA ARG A 92 -11.58 19.53 -10.57
C ARG A 92 -11.99 18.48 -9.52
N PRO A 93 -11.02 17.84 -8.85
CA PRO A 93 -11.28 16.71 -7.98
C PRO A 93 -12.16 17.11 -6.80
N LYS A 94 -12.98 16.15 -6.36
CA LYS A 94 -13.83 16.25 -5.19
C LYS A 94 -13.56 15.05 -4.29
N ILE A 95 -13.05 15.28 -3.07
CA ILE A 95 -12.93 14.22 -2.08
C ILE A 95 -14.29 13.87 -1.51
N VAL A 96 -14.56 12.59 -1.32
CA VAL A 96 -15.82 12.07 -0.79
C VAL A 96 -15.55 10.97 0.24
N GLY A 97 -16.61 10.34 0.74
CA GLY A 97 -16.49 9.06 1.43
C GLY A 97 -15.95 9.14 2.86
N SER A 98 -15.27 8.07 3.26
CA SER A 98 -14.93 7.80 4.66
C SER A 98 -13.92 8.81 5.24
N VAL A 99 -12.94 9.21 4.43
CA VAL A 99 -11.86 10.16 4.78
C VAL A 99 -12.40 11.56 5.03
N LEU A 100 -13.29 12.03 4.16
CA LEU A 100 -13.98 13.31 4.36
C LEU A 100 -14.82 13.28 5.64
N THR A 101 -15.68 12.28 5.78
CA THR A 101 -16.62 12.21 6.90
C THR A 101 -15.98 11.78 8.23
N GLY A 102 -14.71 11.37 8.24
CA GLY A 102 -13.97 10.90 9.42
C GLY A 102 -14.33 9.48 9.87
N HIS A 103 -15.06 8.71 9.04
CA HIS A 103 -15.49 7.34 9.33
C HIS A 103 -14.51 6.29 8.79
N VAL A 104 -13.22 6.58 8.85
CA VAL A 104 -12.14 5.64 8.49
C VAL A 104 -12.05 4.49 9.49
N ARG A 105 -11.60 3.33 8.99
CA ARG A 105 -11.17 2.11 9.70
C ARG A 105 -9.94 1.53 8.99
N LYS A 106 -9.23 0.57 9.60
CA LYS A 106 -8.05 -0.05 8.97
C LYS A 106 -8.30 -0.46 7.50
N GLY A 107 -7.48 0.12 6.61
CA GLY A 107 -7.53 0.13 5.14
C GLY A 107 -8.90 0.37 4.52
N SER A 108 -9.51 1.46 4.97
CA SER A 108 -10.41 2.24 4.13
C SER A 108 -9.62 2.82 2.95
N ASP A 109 -10.33 3.09 1.88
CA ASP A 109 -9.87 3.79 0.70
C ASP A 109 -10.08 5.31 0.81
N ILE A 110 -9.30 6.05 0.03
CA ILE A 110 -9.49 7.47 -0.24
C ILE A 110 -10.34 7.59 -1.52
N ASP A 111 -11.60 7.95 -1.36
CA ASP A 111 -12.52 8.14 -2.48
C ASP A 111 -12.38 9.54 -3.10
N LEU A 112 -12.08 9.60 -4.40
CA LEU A 112 -12.08 10.84 -5.18
C LEU A 112 -13.04 10.74 -6.36
N HIS A 113 -13.74 11.85 -6.65
CA HIS A 113 -14.43 12.04 -7.92
C HIS A 113 -13.67 13.06 -8.76
N VAL A 114 -13.36 12.71 -10.01
CA VAL A 114 -12.77 13.62 -11.00
C VAL A 114 -13.70 13.80 -12.19
N PHE A 115 -13.61 14.94 -12.86
CA PHE A 115 -14.54 15.33 -13.92
C PHE A 115 -13.80 15.55 -15.24
N SER A 116 -13.87 14.55 -16.11
CA SER A 116 -13.21 14.51 -17.42
C SER A 116 -14.03 13.68 -18.40
N ASP A 117 -14.10 14.12 -19.66
CA ASP A 117 -14.67 13.33 -20.75
C ASP A 117 -13.64 12.37 -21.39
N SER A 118 -12.40 12.40 -20.89
CA SER A 118 -11.29 11.56 -21.34
C SER A 118 -10.60 10.91 -20.13
N VAL A 119 -10.81 9.60 -19.98
CA VAL A 119 -10.12 8.78 -18.97
C VAL A 119 -8.61 8.82 -19.22
N SER A 120 -8.18 8.74 -20.49
CA SER A 120 -6.77 8.78 -20.88
C SER A 120 -6.05 10.06 -20.44
N SER A 121 -6.77 11.18 -20.35
CA SER A 121 -6.19 12.41 -19.85
C SER A 121 -5.94 12.34 -18.34
N VAL A 122 -6.83 11.69 -17.59
CA VAL A 122 -6.67 11.47 -16.14
C VAL A 122 -5.49 10.54 -15.89
N THR A 123 -5.46 9.40 -16.58
CA THR A 123 -4.36 8.43 -16.44
C THR A 123 -3.01 9.03 -16.82
N ALA A 124 -2.94 9.86 -17.87
CA ALA A 124 -1.70 10.55 -18.24
C ALA A 124 -1.20 11.57 -17.18
N ALA A 125 -2.07 12.07 -16.28
CA ALA A 125 -1.60 12.86 -15.13
C ALA A 125 -0.98 11.96 -14.06
N LEU A 126 -1.57 10.80 -13.82
CA LEU A 126 -1.05 9.80 -12.88
C LEU A 126 0.29 9.23 -13.37
N ASP A 127 0.38 8.89 -14.66
CA ASP A 127 1.62 8.40 -15.29
C ASP A 127 2.77 9.41 -15.15
N ALA A 128 2.48 10.72 -15.25
CA ALA A 128 3.48 11.78 -15.13
C ALA A 128 4.07 11.89 -13.72
N GLU A 129 3.33 11.44 -12.71
CA GLU A 129 3.75 11.38 -11.31
C GLU A 129 4.27 9.98 -10.92
N GLY A 130 4.39 9.05 -11.88
CA GLY A 130 4.83 7.68 -11.61
C GLY A 130 3.85 6.85 -10.79
N VAL A 131 2.58 7.27 -10.69
CA VAL A 131 1.56 6.61 -9.88
C VAL A 131 1.07 5.35 -10.59
N ARG A 132 1.13 4.21 -9.91
CA ARG A 132 0.64 2.92 -10.43
C ARG A 132 -0.85 2.74 -10.15
N TYR A 133 -1.60 2.31 -11.17
CA TYR A 133 -3.06 2.15 -11.06
C TYR A 133 -3.64 1.06 -11.96
N ASP A 134 -4.83 0.59 -11.58
CA ASP A 134 -5.69 -0.28 -12.37
C ASP A 134 -6.93 0.46 -12.84
N VAL A 135 -7.41 0.18 -14.06
CA VAL A 135 -8.64 0.79 -14.60
C VAL A 135 -9.76 -0.24 -14.67
N GLU A 136 -10.79 -0.05 -13.86
CA GLU A 136 -12.01 -0.86 -13.88
C GLU A 136 -13.14 -0.13 -14.63
N ARG A 137 -13.83 -0.85 -15.53
CA ARG A 137 -15.01 -0.34 -16.24
C ARG A 137 -16.24 -1.15 -15.88
N LYS A 138 -17.19 -0.51 -15.20
CA LYS A 138 -18.41 -1.16 -14.71
C LYS A 138 -19.64 -0.66 -15.47
N HIS A 139 -20.32 -1.59 -16.14
CA HIS A 139 -21.62 -1.33 -16.73
C HIS A 139 -22.70 -1.39 -15.64
N VAL A 140 -23.36 -0.26 -15.40
CA VAL A 140 -24.49 -0.18 -14.48
C VAL A 140 -25.76 -0.09 -15.31
N ASN A 141 -26.61 -1.11 -15.19
CA ASN A 141 -27.95 -1.13 -15.80
C ASN A 141 -28.99 -0.91 -14.68
N LYS A 142 -29.05 0.32 -14.16
CA LYS A 142 -30.07 0.73 -13.19
C LYS A 142 -30.92 1.85 -13.77
N PRO A 143 -32.26 1.79 -13.70
CA PRO A 143 -33.13 2.86 -14.19
C PRO A 143 -32.74 4.21 -13.57
N GLY A 144 -32.33 5.18 -14.40
CA GLY A 144 -31.88 6.51 -13.97
C GLY A 144 -30.38 6.62 -13.62
N ALA A 145 -29.60 5.55 -13.78
CA ALA A 145 -28.15 5.53 -13.63
C ALA A 145 -27.51 4.55 -14.64
N GLU A 146 -28.07 4.48 -15.85
CA GLU A 146 -27.55 3.62 -16.92
C GLU A 146 -26.27 4.23 -17.51
N GLY A 147 -25.17 3.48 -17.50
CA GLY A 147 -23.90 3.98 -18.02
C GLY A 147 -22.70 3.09 -17.74
N VAL A 148 -21.57 3.48 -18.32
CA VAL A 148 -20.24 2.93 -18.00
C VAL A 148 -19.60 3.84 -16.96
N TYR A 149 -19.37 3.29 -15.78
CA TYR A 149 -18.61 3.95 -14.72
C TYR A 149 -17.17 3.48 -14.80
N VAL A 150 -16.24 4.43 -14.76
CA VAL A 150 -14.81 4.14 -14.80
C VAL A 150 -14.22 4.47 -13.44
N HIS A 151 -13.60 3.47 -12.83
CA HIS A 151 -12.89 3.58 -11.56
C HIS A 151 -11.41 3.35 -11.85
N ILE A 152 -10.56 4.22 -11.31
CA ILE A 152 -9.11 4.07 -11.31
C ILE A 152 -8.72 3.74 -9.87
N HIS A 153 -8.12 2.58 -9.67
CA HIS A 153 -7.71 2.06 -8.37
C HIS A 153 -6.20 2.24 -8.22
N ILE A 154 -5.75 2.96 -7.20
CA ILE A 154 -4.32 3.15 -6.88
C ILE A 154 -4.00 2.33 -5.65
N HIS A 155 -2.90 1.59 -5.70
CA HIS A 155 -2.45 0.66 -4.65
C HIS A 155 -1.18 1.18 -3.96
N GLU A 156 -1.25 2.39 -3.40
CA GLU A 156 -0.20 2.99 -2.55
C GLU A 156 -0.48 2.72 -1.05
N GLU A 157 0.22 3.40 -0.12
CA GLU A 157 0.05 3.25 1.34
C GLU A 157 -1.44 3.33 1.73
N TYR A 158 -2.14 4.30 1.15
CA TYR A 158 -3.59 4.40 1.22
C TYR A 158 -4.18 4.11 -0.17
N PRO A 159 -5.03 3.08 -0.29
CA PRO A 159 -5.65 2.79 -1.57
C PRO A 159 -6.57 3.94 -1.98
N PHE A 160 -6.52 4.36 -3.24
CA PHE A 160 -7.48 5.32 -3.78
C PHE A 160 -8.48 4.63 -4.68
N GLU A 161 -9.74 5.03 -4.58
CA GLU A 161 -10.76 4.78 -5.60
C GLU A 161 -11.12 6.12 -6.28
N ILE A 162 -10.63 6.32 -7.51
CA ILE A 162 -10.93 7.51 -8.30
C ILE A 162 -12.05 7.19 -9.28
N THR A 163 -13.25 7.73 -9.05
CA THR A 163 -14.36 7.66 -10.00
C THR A 163 -14.25 8.78 -11.04
N VAL A 164 -14.13 8.40 -12.31
CA VAL A 164 -14.13 9.36 -13.43
C VAL A 164 -15.56 9.61 -13.89
N ARG A 165 -16.00 10.86 -13.80
CA ARG A 165 -17.33 11.33 -14.21
C ARG A 165 -17.23 12.29 -15.40
N ALA A 166 -18.28 12.38 -16.20
CA ALA A 166 -18.33 13.31 -17.33
C ALA A 166 -18.25 14.77 -16.84
N SER A 167 -17.65 15.64 -17.64
CA SER A 167 -17.33 17.02 -17.25
C SER A 167 -18.56 17.85 -16.87
N ASN A 168 -19.71 17.53 -17.46
CA ASN A 168 -21.01 18.17 -17.24
C ASN A 168 -21.70 17.73 -15.92
N GLU A 169 -21.23 16.66 -15.29
CA GLU A 169 -21.82 16.12 -14.06
C GLU A 169 -21.25 16.76 -12.78
N ILE A 170 -20.36 17.74 -12.89
CA ILE A 170 -19.70 18.36 -11.73
C ILE A 170 -20.69 18.92 -10.70
N SER A 171 -21.79 19.51 -11.15
CA SER A 171 -22.86 20.04 -10.29
C SER A 171 -23.83 18.97 -9.77
N VAL A 172 -23.80 17.76 -10.34
CA VAL A 172 -24.69 16.66 -9.98
C VAL A 172 -24.20 15.98 -8.70
N VAL A 173 -25.00 16.12 -7.64
CA VAL A 173 -24.76 15.46 -6.35
C VAL A 173 -25.50 14.12 -6.30
N SER A 174 -24.75 13.02 -6.26
CA SER A 174 -25.27 11.68 -6.00
C SER A 174 -25.78 11.53 -4.56
N ARG A 175 -26.64 10.54 -4.32
CA ARG A 175 -27.03 10.16 -2.96
C ARG A 175 -26.03 9.17 -2.39
N SER A 176 -25.69 9.33 -1.10
CA SER A 176 -24.91 8.34 -0.37
C SER A 176 -25.66 7.00 -0.29
N SER A 177 -24.99 5.91 -0.63
CA SER A 177 -25.50 4.53 -0.51
C SER A 177 -25.68 4.08 0.95
N ILE A 178 -25.13 4.83 1.90
CA ILE A 178 -25.17 4.53 3.33
C ILE A 178 -26.32 5.29 4.01
N THR A 179 -26.39 6.62 3.80
CA THR A 179 -27.35 7.49 4.50
C THR A 179 -28.57 7.85 3.66
N GLY A 180 -28.51 7.69 2.33
CA GLY A 180 -29.54 8.16 1.40
C GLY A 180 -29.62 9.69 1.24
N LYS A 181 -28.81 10.44 2.00
CA LYS A 181 -28.69 11.90 1.92
C LYS A 181 -27.79 12.30 0.74
N PRO A 182 -27.79 13.59 0.30
CA PRO A 182 -26.80 14.09 -0.63
C PRO A 182 -25.38 13.71 -0.18
N GLN A 183 -24.57 13.18 -1.08
CA GLN A 183 -23.21 12.76 -0.77
C GLN A 183 -22.35 13.98 -0.43
N GLU A 184 -21.77 13.96 0.77
CA GLU A 184 -20.80 14.97 1.19
C GLU A 184 -19.58 14.92 0.28
N ARG A 185 -19.14 16.10 -0.17
CA ARG A 185 -18.01 16.26 -1.08
C ARG A 185 -17.38 17.63 -0.90
N MET A 186 -16.06 17.72 -0.98
CA MET A 186 -15.33 18.99 -0.93
C MET A 186 -14.40 19.11 -2.15
N SER A 187 -14.32 20.30 -2.75
CA SER A 187 -13.25 20.65 -3.70
C SER A 187 -11.92 20.77 -2.98
N LEU A 188 -10.85 20.79 -3.78
CA LEU A 188 -9.50 21.07 -3.29
C LEU A 188 -9.48 22.26 -2.32
N ALA A 189 -10.00 23.41 -2.73
CA ALA A 189 -10.04 24.61 -1.89
C ALA A 189 -10.90 24.46 -0.62
N GLU A 190 -12.08 23.83 -0.73
CA GLU A 190 -12.94 23.57 0.44
C GLU A 190 -12.27 22.61 1.43
N PHE A 191 -11.54 21.62 0.90
CA PHE A 191 -10.86 20.61 1.70
C PHE A 191 -9.61 21.16 2.38
N GLU A 192 -8.82 21.99 1.70
CA GLU A 192 -7.69 22.72 2.32
C GLU A 192 -8.18 23.58 3.49
N GLN A 193 -9.25 24.35 3.30
CA GLN A 193 -9.85 25.15 4.37
C GLN A 193 -10.33 24.30 5.54
N PHE A 194 -10.94 23.15 5.23
CA PHE A 194 -11.38 22.19 6.23
C PHE A 194 -10.22 21.63 7.05
N LEU A 195 -9.10 21.25 6.42
CA LEU A 195 -7.92 20.73 7.11
C LEU A 195 -7.31 21.80 8.02
N HIS A 196 -7.15 23.03 7.53
CA HIS A 196 -6.67 24.15 8.34
C HIS A 196 -7.58 24.51 9.53
N ALA A 197 -8.88 24.28 9.42
CA ALA A 197 -9.82 24.55 10.50
C ALA A 197 -9.89 23.40 11.51
N GLN A 198 -9.59 22.17 11.10
CA GLN A 198 -9.75 20.98 11.93
C GLN A 198 -8.50 20.58 12.71
N TYR A 199 -7.31 20.83 12.17
CA TYR A 199 -6.03 20.40 12.74
C TYR A 199 -5.21 21.61 13.21
N ASP A 200 -4.41 21.42 14.27
CA ASP A 200 -3.47 22.47 14.66
C ASP A 200 -2.39 22.62 13.60
N ARG A 201 -1.81 23.82 13.51
CA ARG A 201 -0.81 24.15 12.50
C ARG A 201 0.41 23.23 12.59
N ALA A 202 0.86 22.89 13.80
CA ALA A 202 2.01 22.01 14.00
C ALA A 202 1.73 20.60 13.46
N GLU A 203 0.56 20.02 13.77
CA GLU A 203 0.15 18.70 13.30
C GLU A 203 0.02 18.66 11.77
N TYR A 204 -0.53 19.73 11.17
CA TYR A 204 -0.67 19.85 9.73
C TYR A 204 0.69 19.99 9.02
N GLU A 205 1.59 20.83 9.54
CA GLU A 205 2.94 21.02 8.98
C GLU A 205 3.80 19.75 9.14
N GLU A 206 3.72 19.07 10.29
CA GLU A 206 4.41 17.79 10.52
C GLU A 206 3.90 16.70 9.58
N GLY A 207 2.59 16.57 9.42
CA GLY A 207 2.01 15.60 8.49
C GLY A 207 2.37 15.89 7.03
N LEU A 208 2.38 17.17 6.61
CA LEU A 208 2.82 17.54 5.26
C LEU A 208 4.30 17.22 5.04
N ALA A 209 5.16 17.50 6.03
CA ALA A 209 6.57 17.17 5.95
C ALA A 209 6.80 15.65 5.88
N ALA A 210 6.03 14.85 6.62
CA ALA A 210 6.08 13.39 6.53
C ALA A 210 5.72 12.90 5.11
N LEU A 211 4.73 13.53 4.49
CA LEU A 211 4.24 13.21 3.15
C LEU A 211 5.18 13.67 2.03
N GLU A 212 5.82 14.84 2.17
CA GLU A 212 6.83 15.34 1.23
C GLU A 212 8.15 14.58 1.33
N ASN A 213 8.52 14.12 2.54
CA ASN A 213 9.67 13.25 2.75
C ASN A 213 9.38 11.79 2.41
N GLN A 214 8.14 11.47 2.05
CA GLN A 214 7.75 10.21 1.42
C GLN A 214 8.19 10.21 -0.06
N VAL A 215 9.44 10.59 -0.32
CA VAL A 215 10.13 10.22 -1.55
C VAL A 215 10.00 8.72 -1.62
N ASP A 216 9.28 8.21 -2.63
CA ASP A 216 9.07 6.78 -2.79
C ASP A 216 10.45 6.13 -2.95
N ARG A 217 11.04 5.67 -1.84
CA ARG A 217 12.36 5.04 -1.78
C ARG A 217 12.48 3.90 -2.80
N PHE A 218 11.34 3.30 -3.15
CA PHE A 218 11.27 2.28 -4.19
C PHE A 218 11.54 2.80 -5.60
N LEU A 219 11.21 4.07 -5.93
CA LEU A 219 11.62 4.70 -7.18
C LEU A 219 13.15 4.83 -7.28
N GLN A 220 13.81 5.16 -6.17
CA GLN A 220 15.27 5.20 -6.12
C GLN A 220 15.87 3.81 -6.29
N TYR A 221 15.30 2.80 -5.63
CA TYR A 221 15.72 1.41 -5.80
C TYR A 221 15.56 0.95 -7.24
N GLU A 222 14.41 1.23 -7.86
CA GLU A 222 14.15 0.92 -9.25
C GLU A 222 15.15 1.62 -10.19
N ALA A 223 15.39 2.93 -9.99
CA ALA A 223 16.35 3.70 -10.78
C ALA A 223 17.79 3.15 -10.68
N LEU A 224 18.18 2.62 -9.52
CA LEU A 224 19.48 1.97 -9.32
C LEU A 224 19.55 0.56 -9.91
N MET A 225 18.43 -0.17 -9.94
CA MET A 225 18.36 -1.56 -10.39
C MET A 225 18.23 -1.69 -11.91
N LEU A 226 17.44 -0.82 -12.57
CA LEU A 226 17.20 -0.88 -14.02
C LEU A 226 18.48 -0.95 -14.87
N PRO A 227 19.54 -0.14 -14.61
CA PRO A 227 20.78 -0.20 -15.39
C PRO A 227 21.52 -1.55 -15.28
N LEU A 228 21.25 -2.36 -14.25
CA LEU A 228 21.98 -3.59 -13.95
C LEU A 228 21.74 -4.71 -14.98
N GLU A 229 20.67 -4.64 -15.77
CA GLU A 229 20.42 -5.54 -16.91
C GLU A 229 21.59 -5.52 -17.93
N ASN A 230 22.25 -4.36 -18.02
CA ASN A 230 23.38 -4.13 -18.91
C ASN A 230 24.74 -4.43 -18.26
N VAL A 231 24.77 -4.76 -16.97
CA VAL A 231 26.00 -5.08 -16.22
C VAL A 231 26.25 -6.58 -16.30
N LYS A 232 27.05 -7.02 -17.27
CA LYS A 232 27.35 -8.45 -17.46
C LYS A 232 28.34 -8.95 -16.41
N GLN A 233 28.03 -10.11 -15.83
CA GLN A 233 28.87 -10.79 -14.86
C GLN A 233 29.83 -11.77 -15.53
N ASN A 234 30.80 -12.27 -14.77
CA ASN A 234 31.76 -13.23 -15.28
C ASN A 234 31.07 -14.59 -15.50
N PRO A 235 30.98 -15.10 -16.74
CA PRO A 235 30.22 -16.33 -17.04
C PRO A 235 30.73 -17.59 -16.34
N LYS A 236 31.97 -17.58 -15.85
CA LYS A 236 32.54 -18.70 -15.09
C LYS A 236 31.89 -18.86 -13.71
N TRP A 237 31.58 -17.73 -13.07
CA TRP A 237 31.08 -17.69 -11.70
C TRP A 237 29.59 -17.34 -11.64
N HIS A 238 29.11 -16.62 -12.64
CA HIS A 238 27.76 -16.14 -12.81
C HIS A 238 27.26 -16.54 -14.21
N PRO A 239 26.93 -17.82 -14.43
CA PRO A 239 26.46 -18.31 -15.72
C PRO A 239 25.10 -17.70 -16.13
N GLU A 240 24.34 -17.16 -15.19
CA GLU A 240 23.03 -16.54 -15.36
C GLU A 240 23.05 -15.27 -16.23
N GLY A 241 24.18 -14.55 -16.29
CA GLY A 241 24.34 -13.41 -17.19
C GLY A 241 24.58 -12.08 -16.47
N ASP A 242 23.55 -11.23 -16.40
CA ASP A 242 23.66 -9.89 -15.79
C ASP A 242 23.28 -9.84 -14.32
N VAL A 243 23.60 -8.69 -13.71
CA VAL A 243 23.38 -8.44 -12.27
C VAL A 243 21.90 -8.30 -11.95
N LEU A 244 21.07 -7.68 -12.81
CA LEU A 244 19.63 -7.54 -12.54
C LEU A 244 18.97 -8.92 -12.45
N TYR A 245 19.21 -9.77 -13.45
CA TYR A 245 18.66 -11.12 -13.48
C TYR A 245 19.14 -11.96 -12.29
N HIS A 246 20.40 -11.80 -11.88
CA HIS A 246 20.92 -12.44 -10.68
C HIS A 246 20.19 -11.96 -9.42
N SER A 247 20.10 -10.65 -9.18
CA SER A 247 19.39 -10.09 -8.02
C SER A 247 17.94 -10.56 -7.92
N LEU A 248 17.22 -10.66 -9.05
CA LEU A 248 15.85 -11.16 -9.08
C LEU A 248 15.75 -12.64 -8.71
N GLN A 249 16.72 -13.47 -9.11
CA GLN A 249 16.79 -14.87 -8.63
C GLN A 249 17.02 -14.93 -7.12
N VAL A 250 17.94 -14.12 -6.60
CA VAL A 250 18.26 -14.06 -5.16
C VAL A 250 17.04 -13.60 -4.36
N PHE A 251 16.33 -12.58 -4.85
CA PHE A 251 15.07 -12.11 -4.28
C PHE A 251 14.00 -13.20 -4.24
N GLU A 252 13.78 -13.93 -5.34
CA GLU A 252 12.79 -15.02 -5.38
C GLU A 252 13.13 -16.18 -4.43
N LEU A 253 14.41 -16.50 -4.30
CA LEU A 253 14.86 -17.50 -3.33
C LEU A 253 14.66 -17.01 -1.89
N ALA A 254 14.99 -15.75 -1.61
CA ALA A 254 14.80 -15.12 -0.32
C ALA A 254 13.31 -15.08 0.07
N ARG A 255 12.43 -14.71 -0.86
CA ARG A 255 10.97 -14.65 -0.70
C ARG A 255 10.37 -16.00 -0.33
N LYS A 256 10.89 -17.10 -0.86
CA LYS A 256 10.46 -18.46 -0.50
C LYS A 256 10.84 -18.85 0.93
N GLN A 257 11.87 -18.22 1.51
CA GLN A 257 12.36 -18.52 2.85
C GLN A 257 11.71 -17.60 3.90
N LEU A 258 11.69 -16.29 3.65
CA LEU A 258 11.20 -15.26 4.56
C LEU A 258 10.27 -14.28 3.81
N PRO A 259 9.04 -14.70 3.44
CA PRO A 259 8.17 -13.91 2.57
C PRO A 259 7.68 -12.59 3.16
N TYR A 260 7.71 -12.42 4.49
CA TYR A 260 7.18 -11.24 5.17
C TYR A 260 8.28 -10.35 5.78
N ASP A 261 9.55 -10.68 5.55
CA ASP A 261 10.69 -9.93 6.11
C ASP A 261 11.18 -8.90 5.09
N GLU A 262 10.54 -7.73 5.06
CA GLU A 262 10.82 -6.66 4.10
C GLU A 262 12.30 -6.29 4.05
N GLU A 263 12.93 -6.05 5.20
CA GLU A 263 14.33 -5.64 5.30
C GLU A 263 15.30 -6.69 4.72
N PHE A 264 15.00 -7.98 4.93
CA PHE A 264 15.77 -9.09 4.38
C PHE A 264 15.59 -9.24 2.87
N LEU A 265 14.36 -9.15 2.38
CA LEU A 265 14.05 -9.22 0.95
C LEU A 265 14.64 -8.02 0.19
N LEU A 266 14.61 -6.84 0.80
CA LEU A 266 15.23 -5.64 0.27
C LEU A 266 16.75 -5.81 0.17
N ALA A 267 17.39 -6.37 1.21
CA ALA A 267 18.81 -6.71 1.15
C ALA A 267 19.11 -7.74 0.04
N ALA A 268 18.26 -8.74 -0.14
CA ALA A 268 18.40 -9.74 -1.22
C ALA A 268 18.33 -9.12 -2.62
N LEU A 269 17.41 -8.20 -2.86
CA LEU A 269 17.27 -7.51 -4.14
C LEU A 269 18.47 -6.56 -4.41
N LEU A 270 18.89 -5.82 -3.39
CA LEU A 270 19.83 -4.69 -3.53
C LEU A 270 21.29 -5.01 -3.24
N HIS A 271 21.63 -6.23 -2.77
CA HIS A 271 22.99 -6.56 -2.29
C HIS A 271 24.12 -6.22 -3.28
N ASP A 272 23.83 -6.32 -4.57
CA ASP A 272 24.78 -6.13 -5.67
C ASP A 272 24.58 -4.82 -6.45
N VAL A 273 23.70 -3.93 -5.99
CA VAL A 273 23.32 -2.71 -6.73
C VAL A 273 24.52 -1.82 -7.08
N GLY A 274 25.55 -1.82 -6.22
CA GLY A 274 26.76 -1.04 -6.45
C GLY A 274 27.63 -1.55 -7.61
N LYS A 275 27.36 -2.74 -8.19
CA LYS A 275 28.08 -3.21 -9.39
C LYS A 275 27.82 -2.33 -10.61
N GLY A 276 26.68 -1.62 -10.65
CA GLY A 276 26.40 -0.60 -11.68
C GLY A 276 27.16 0.71 -11.47
N ILE A 277 27.75 0.92 -10.30
CA ILE A 277 28.40 2.18 -9.89
C ILE A 277 29.92 2.01 -9.85
N ASP A 278 30.41 1.07 -9.03
CA ASP A 278 31.82 0.69 -8.92
C ASP A 278 31.92 -0.83 -8.69
N PRO A 279 32.20 -1.63 -9.74
CA PRO A 279 32.34 -3.08 -9.62
C PRO A 279 33.43 -3.53 -8.63
N TYR A 280 34.48 -2.73 -8.42
CA TYR A 280 35.61 -3.11 -7.57
C TYR A 280 35.32 -2.89 -6.08
N ASN A 281 34.42 -1.95 -5.77
CA ASN A 281 34.00 -1.62 -4.42
C ASN A 281 32.47 -1.56 -4.30
N HIS A 282 31.78 -2.50 -4.94
CA HIS A 282 30.33 -2.46 -5.11
C HIS A 282 29.57 -2.41 -3.79
N VAL A 283 30.06 -3.07 -2.73
CA VAL A 283 29.41 -3.02 -1.42
C VAL A 283 29.34 -1.57 -0.92
N GLN A 284 30.48 -0.89 -0.86
CA GLN A 284 30.51 0.49 -0.38
C GLN A 284 29.78 1.44 -1.34
N ALA A 285 29.94 1.26 -2.65
CA ALA A 285 29.27 2.10 -3.65
C ALA A 285 27.74 1.96 -3.57
N GLY A 286 27.24 0.73 -3.39
CA GLY A 286 25.82 0.44 -3.19
C GLY A 286 25.29 1.07 -1.91
N LEU A 287 25.97 0.87 -0.78
CA LEU A 287 25.55 1.46 0.51
C LEU A 287 25.54 3.00 0.47
N VAL A 288 26.51 3.63 -0.21
CA VAL A 288 26.53 5.10 -0.38
C VAL A 288 25.36 5.57 -1.26
N ALA A 289 25.01 4.83 -2.30
CA ALA A 289 23.90 5.18 -3.19
C ALA A 289 22.52 4.94 -2.55
N LEU A 290 22.43 3.99 -1.62
CA LEU A 290 21.21 3.69 -0.86
C LEU A 290 21.03 4.63 0.34
N GLY A 291 22.11 5.21 0.87
CA GLY A 291 22.04 6.27 1.88
C GLY A 291 21.17 5.93 3.08
N ASP A 292 20.33 6.89 3.47
CA ASP A 292 19.40 6.79 4.60
C ASP A 292 18.05 6.15 4.22
N ASP A 293 17.89 5.68 2.97
CA ASP A 293 16.63 5.11 2.48
C ASP A 293 16.41 3.65 2.98
N ILE A 294 17.49 2.99 3.37
CA ILE A 294 17.50 1.64 3.93
C ILE A 294 17.68 1.65 5.45
N THR A 295 17.13 0.65 6.13
CA THR A 295 17.29 0.49 7.58
C THR A 295 18.70 0.07 7.96
N GLU A 296 19.07 0.22 9.24
CA GLU A 296 20.34 -0.27 9.76
C GLU A 296 20.52 -1.78 9.54
N ARG A 297 19.44 -2.57 9.60
CA ARG A 297 19.46 -4.01 9.39
C ARG A 297 19.71 -4.36 7.93
N THR A 298 18.99 -3.74 6.99
CA THR A 298 19.22 -3.93 5.55
C THR A 298 20.64 -3.50 5.19
N HIS A 299 21.08 -2.34 5.69
CA HIS A 299 22.46 -1.87 5.52
C HIS A 299 23.47 -2.91 6.03
N TRP A 300 23.26 -3.46 7.22
CA TRP A 300 24.16 -4.47 7.80
C TRP A 300 24.22 -5.76 6.98
N LEU A 301 23.07 -6.25 6.49
CA LEU A 301 23.01 -7.44 5.63
C LEU A 301 23.79 -7.22 4.33
N ILE A 302 23.59 -6.09 3.66
CA ILE A 302 24.32 -5.73 2.44
C ILE A 302 25.81 -5.53 2.73
N ALA A 303 26.19 -4.87 3.83
CA ALA A 303 27.59 -4.61 4.17
C ALA A 303 28.42 -5.89 4.35
N TYR A 304 27.78 -6.98 4.82
CA TYR A 304 28.48 -8.20 5.19
C TYR A 304 28.17 -9.41 4.32
N HIS A 305 27.38 -9.27 3.24
CA HIS A 305 27.00 -10.39 2.37
C HIS A 305 28.22 -11.12 1.77
N MET A 306 29.27 -10.37 1.40
CA MET A 306 30.52 -10.97 0.88
C MET A 306 31.28 -11.78 1.95
N GLU A 307 31.35 -11.28 3.19
CA GLU A 307 31.97 -12.04 4.30
C GLU A 307 31.13 -13.29 4.63
N ALA A 308 29.81 -13.22 4.47
CA ALA A 308 28.92 -14.36 4.65
C ALA A 308 29.15 -15.46 3.60
N GLY A 309 29.37 -15.09 2.34
CA GLY A 309 29.84 -16.01 1.30
C GLY A 309 31.15 -16.70 1.69
N GLN A 310 32.12 -15.94 2.19
CA GLN A 310 33.39 -16.48 2.69
C GLN A 310 33.22 -17.43 3.89
N ILE A 311 32.19 -17.25 4.72
CA ILE A 311 31.85 -18.21 5.78
C ILE A 311 31.39 -19.54 5.17
N LEU A 312 30.53 -19.49 4.14
CA LEU A 312 30.03 -20.69 3.46
C LEU A 312 31.16 -21.45 2.75
N ASP A 313 32.13 -20.73 2.19
CA ASP A 313 33.31 -21.29 1.55
C ASP A 313 34.38 -21.76 2.55
N GLY A 314 34.20 -21.48 3.84
CA GLY A 314 35.18 -21.80 4.89
C GLY A 314 36.47 -20.98 4.83
N THR A 315 36.45 -19.84 4.14
CA THR A 315 37.62 -18.96 3.92
C THR A 315 37.68 -17.78 4.88
N LEU A 316 36.57 -17.42 5.55
CA LEU A 316 36.56 -16.30 6.49
C LEU A 316 37.36 -16.61 7.77
N GLY A 317 38.19 -15.67 8.19
CA GLY A 317 38.98 -15.77 9.42
C GLY A 317 38.12 -15.90 10.69
N ALA A 318 38.61 -16.68 11.66
CA ALA A 318 37.86 -17.01 12.89
C ALA A 318 37.40 -15.78 13.70
N ARG A 319 38.20 -14.71 13.75
CA ARG A 319 37.85 -13.47 14.45
C ARG A 319 36.69 -12.73 13.77
N ALA A 320 36.73 -12.59 12.45
CA ALA A 320 35.66 -11.96 11.68
C ALA A 320 34.36 -12.76 11.78
N LYS A 321 34.45 -14.10 11.66
CA LYS A 321 33.32 -15.00 11.87
C LYS A 321 32.71 -14.84 13.26
N GLN A 322 33.54 -14.74 14.30
CA GLN A 322 33.04 -14.56 15.68
C GLN A 322 32.38 -13.19 15.88
N ARG A 323 32.87 -12.13 15.23
CA ARG A 323 32.24 -10.80 15.23
C ARG A 323 30.84 -10.86 14.61
N LEU A 324 30.70 -11.48 13.43
CA LEU A 324 29.40 -11.57 12.75
C LEU A 324 28.38 -12.37 13.55
N LYS A 325 28.81 -13.44 14.25
CA LYS A 325 27.96 -14.25 15.14
C LYS A 325 27.35 -13.51 16.33
N GLN A 326 27.83 -12.30 16.65
CA GLN A 326 27.28 -11.49 17.74
C GLN A 326 26.03 -10.72 17.32
N SER A 327 25.79 -10.58 16.01
CA SER A 327 24.56 -9.97 15.49
C SER A 327 23.39 -10.93 15.65
N GLU A 328 22.22 -10.40 16.01
CA GLU A 328 20.97 -11.15 16.00
C GLU A 328 20.56 -11.58 14.58
N ASN A 329 21.03 -10.85 13.55
CA ASN A 329 20.74 -11.09 12.13
C ASN A 329 21.72 -12.06 11.46
N TYR A 330 22.50 -12.82 12.24
CA TYR A 330 23.55 -13.68 11.71
C TYR A 330 22.99 -14.82 10.85
N ASP A 331 21.85 -15.40 11.24
CA ASP A 331 21.25 -16.52 10.52
C ASP A 331 20.65 -16.06 9.18
N GLU A 332 20.03 -14.88 9.16
CA GLU A 332 19.55 -14.19 7.97
C GLU A 332 20.71 -13.82 7.05
N LEU A 333 21.83 -13.32 7.57
CA LEU A 333 23.02 -13.06 6.76
C LEU A 333 23.54 -14.32 6.07
N LEU A 334 23.59 -15.45 6.77
CA LEU A 334 23.97 -16.72 6.15
C LEU A 334 22.91 -17.24 5.18
N LEU A 335 21.65 -16.92 5.40
CA LEU A 335 20.56 -17.24 4.49
C LEU A 335 20.69 -16.44 3.18
N LEU A 336 20.95 -15.14 3.28
CA LEU A 336 21.22 -14.26 2.14
C LEU A 336 22.37 -14.81 1.29
N ALA A 337 23.49 -15.21 1.92
CA ALA A 337 24.63 -15.79 1.20
C ALA A 337 24.30 -17.14 0.53
N ARG A 338 23.38 -17.93 1.09
CA ARG A 338 22.87 -19.15 0.42
C ARG A 338 22.02 -18.79 -0.78
N CYS A 339 21.10 -17.84 -0.64
CA CYS A 339 20.27 -17.35 -1.74
C CYS A 339 21.11 -16.75 -2.88
N ASP A 340 22.14 -15.95 -2.57
CA ASP A 340 23.12 -15.44 -3.56
C ASP A 340 23.76 -16.58 -4.33
N ARG A 341 24.37 -17.55 -3.64
CA ARG A 341 25.01 -18.68 -4.30
C ARG A 341 24.04 -19.51 -5.14
N ASP A 342 22.84 -19.73 -4.63
CA ASP A 342 21.84 -20.57 -5.27
C ASP A 342 21.15 -19.85 -6.45
N GLY A 343 21.15 -18.51 -6.47
CA GLY A 343 20.62 -17.63 -7.52
C GLY A 343 21.52 -17.47 -8.75
N ARG A 344 22.44 -18.41 -8.97
CA ARG A 344 23.38 -18.44 -10.11
C ARG A 344 22.97 -19.49 -11.14
N GLN A 345 21.69 -19.47 -11.53
CA GLN A 345 21.09 -20.48 -12.43
C GLN A 345 20.72 -19.88 -13.78
N VAL A 346 20.83 -20.69 -14.83
CA VAL A 346 20.47 -20.29 -16.20
C VAL A 346 19.03 -20.70 -16.50
N GLY A 347 18.24 -19.80 -17.08
CA GLY A 347 16.91 -20.11 -17.59
C GLY A 347 15.86 -20.36 -16.50
N VAL A 348 16.07 -19.78 -15.32
CA VAL A 348 15.09 -19.75 -14.24
C VAL A 348 14.10 -18.62 -14.49
N ASP A 349 12.82 -18.92 -14.26
CA ASP A 349 11.75 -17.93 -14.28
C ASP A 349 11.84 -17.06 -13.01
N VAL A 350 11.87 -15.74 -13.20
CA VAL A 350 11.95 -14.76 -12.12
C VAL A 350 10.85 -13.71 -12.31
N ALA A 351 10.42 -13.10 -11.22
CA ALA A 351 9.53 -11.95 -11.29
C ALA A 351 10.19 -10.81 -12.07
N GLU A 352 9.36 -9.98 -12.71
CA GLU A 352 9.84 -8.70 -13.25
C GLU A 352 10.28 -7.77 -12.11
N LEU A 353 11.20 -6.85 -12.38
CA LEU A 353 11.67 -5.90 -11.35
C LEU A 353 10.50 -5.13 -10.71
N GLU A 354 9.54 -4.73 -11.54
CA GLU A 354 8.34 -4.02 -11.10
C GLU A 354 7.54 -4.82 -10.07
N GLU A 355 7.35 -6.13 -10.30
CA GLU A 355 6.63 -7.04 -9.40
C GLU A 355 7.37 -7.24 -8.07
N ALA A 356 8.70 -7.35 -8.11
CA ALA A 356 9.52 -7.45 -6.90
C ALA A 356 9.44 -6.17 -6.05
N ILE A 357 9.49 -5.01 -6.70
CA ILE A 357 9.36 -3.71 -6.04
C ILE A 357 7.94 -3.51 -5.47
N ASP A 358 6.89 -3.88 -6.20
CA ASP A 358 5.51 -3.86 -5.69
C ASP A 358 5.35 -4.72 -4.45
N TYR A 359 5.94 -5.91 -4.45
CA TYR A 359 5.88 -6.82 -3.31
C TYR A 359 6.51 -6.20 -2.06
N LEU A 360 7.71 -5.63 -2.19
CA LEU A 360 8.40 -4.94 -1.07
C LEU A 360 7.62 -3.72 -0.59
N ARG A 361 7.06 -2.94 -1.52
CA ARG A 361 6.23 -1.78 -1.23
C ARG A 361 5.01 -2.16 -0.38
N GLN A 362 4.30 -3.22 -0.76
CA GLN A 362 3.18 -3.74 0.01
C GLN A 362 3.59 -4.17 1.42
N LEU A 363 4.72 -4.87 1.59
CA LEU A 363 5.21 -5.27 2.91
C LEU A 363 5.58 -4.08 3.80
N SER A 364 6.24 -3.07 3.24
CA SER A 364 6.59 -1.84 3.96
C SER A 364 5.34 -1.20 4.56
N TYR A 365 4.26 -1.09 3.77
CA TYR A 365 2.99 -0.54 4.25
C TYR A 365 2.32 -1.42 5.30
N GLU A 366 2.44 -2.74 5.21
CA GLU A 366 1.90 -3.62 6.23
C GLU A 366 2.64 -3.45 7.57
N CYS A 367 3.96 -3.30 7.57
CA CYS A 367 4.80 -3.13 8.75
C CYS A 367 4.56 -1.81 9.51
N ASP A 368 4.34 -0.70 8.81
CA ASP A 368 4.07 0.61 9.42
C ASP A 368 2.68 0.69 10.11
N THR A 369 1.82 -0.32 9.91
CA THR A 369 0.46 -0.38 10.49
C THR A 369 0.34 -1.24 11.76
N TRP A 370 1.45 -1.62 12.40
CA TRP A 370 1.48 -2.47 13.60
C TRP A 370 1.96 -1.76 14.87
#